data_AF-A0A8J6KS61-F1
#
_entry.id   AF-A0A8J6KS61-F1
#
_cell.length_a   1.000
_cell.length_b   1.000
_cell.length_c   1.000
_cell.angle_alpha   90.00
_cell.angle_beta   90.00
_cell.angle_gamma   90.00
#
_symmetry.space_group_name_H-M   'P 1'
#
loop_
_entity.id
_entity.type
_entity.pdbx_description
1 polymer ?
#
loop_
_entity_poly.entity_id
_entity_poly.type
_entity_poly.pdbx_seq_one_letter_code
_entity_poly.pdbx_strand_id
1 'polypeptide(L)'
;HRCSLRGEELNRQWLLPQAHLQPTIYHAKGLLHYLSSIGRGPVVFCDFHGHSQKKNVFLYGCSMKETLWQAGCTVDGPALVEDVSYRMLPKILDKLAPAFTMNSCSFLVEKSRASTARVVVWREMGVSRSYTMESSFCGCNQGPYQGLQFGTSELEEMGAMFCLGLFILELKSASCSHELLARATTLLNADVLDHYLQR
;
A
#
# COMPACT_ATOMS: atom_id res chain seq x y z
N HIS A 1 12.15 -1.68 19.85
CA HIS A 1 11.50 -2.30 18.67
C HIS A 1 11.56 -1.44 17.39
N ARG A 2 11.94 -0.15 17.40
CA ARG A 2 11.81 0.71 16.20
C ARG A 2 13.11 1.08 15.49
N CYS A 3 14.24 0.89 16.14
CA CYS A 3 15.51 1.44 15.68
C CYS A 3 16.44 0.36 15.14
N SER A 4 17.30 0.75 14.19
CA SER A 4 18.46 -0.03 13.79
C SER A 4 19.44 -0.20 14.95
N LEU A 5 20.51 -0.98 14.74
CA LEU A 5 21.62 -1.11 15.71
C LEU A 5 22.27 0.23 16.07
N ARG A 6 22.01 1.28 15.30
CA ARG A 6 22.52 2.64 15.53
C ARG A 6 21.52 3.56 16.24
N GLY A 7 20.36 3.05 16.66
CA GLY A 7 19.34 3.86 17.30
C GLY A 7 18.47 4.70 16.35
N GLU A 8 18.60 4.51 15.03
CA GLU A 8 17.84 5.26 14.04
C GLU A 8 16.55 4.54 13.61
N GLU A 9 15.45 5.27 13.53
CA GLU A 9 14.22 4.78 12.91
C GLU A 9 14.42 4.71 11.38
N LEU A 10 14.61 3.50 10.85
CA LEU A 10 14.89 3.27 9.42
C LEU A 10 13.81 3.90 8.52
N ASN A 11 12.55 3.82 8.90
CA ASN A 11 11.45 4.44 8.14
C ASN A 11 11.38 5.98 8.25
N ARG A 12 12.47 6.65 8.66
CA ARG A 12 12.68 8.10 8.57
C ARG A 12 13.89 8.49 7.74
N GLN A 13 14.61 7.52 7.18
CA GLN A 13 15.88 7.74 6.50
C GLN A 13 15.79 7.58 4.98
N TRP A 14 14.58 7.49 4.40
CA TRP A 14 14.42 7.23 2.96
C TRP A 14 14.72 8.44 2.07
N LEU A 15 14.67 9.66 2.62
CA LEU A 15 14.89 10.87 1.85
C LEU A 15 16.34 10.93 1.34
N LEU A 16 17.31 10.79 2.25
CA LEU A 16 18.75 10.85 1.97
C LEU A 16 19.50 9.72 2.72
N PRO A 17 19.23 8.44 2.40
CA PRO A 17 19.95 7.33 3.03
C PRO A 17 21.42 7.37 2.61
N GLN A 18 22.31 6.92 3.50
CA GLN A 18 23.73 6.81 3.19
C GLN A 18 24.16 5.34 3.18
N ALA A 19 24.95 4.92 2.18
CA ALA A 19 25.36 3.52 2.01
C ALA A 19 26.05 2.93 3.26
N HIS A 20 26.82 3.75 3.99
CA HIS A 20 27.55 3.31 5.18
C HIS A 20 26.73 3.44 6.50
N LEU A 21 25.65 4.22 6.51
CA LEU A 21 24.80 4.41 7.70
C LEU A 21 23.53 3.55 7.64
N GLN A 22 22.81 3.60 6.52
CA GLN A 22 21.56 2.87 6.26
C GLN A 22 21.66 2.06 4.96
N PRO A 23 22.56 1.06 4.88
CA PRO A 23 22.81 0.29 3.65
C PRO A 23 21.54 -0.35 3.07
N THR A 24 20.66 -0.88 3.93
CA THR A 24 19.43 -1.56 3.50
C THR A 24 18.50 -0.61 2.74
N ILE A 25 18.29 0.59 3.25
CA ILE A 25 17.46 1.61 2.61
C ILE A 25 18.15 2.16 1.37
N TYR A 26 19.46 2.45 1.46
CA TYR A 26 20.24 2.97 0.35
C TYR A 26 20.16 2.05 -0.88
N HIS A 27 20.41 0.76 -0.68
CA HIS A 27 20.37 -0.22 -1.77
C HIS A 27 18.95 -0.54 -2.24
N ALA A 28 17.95 -0.59 -1.35
CA ALA A 28 16.56 -0.75 -1.75
C ALA A 28 16.08 0.43 -2.62
N LYS A 29 16.38 1.67 -2.22
CA LYS A 29 16.09 2.87 -3.01
C LYS A 29 16.82 2.84 -4.36
N GLY A 30 18.09 2.41 -4.38
CA GLY A 30 18.87 2.22 -5.59
C GLY A 30 18.25 1.19 -6.56
N LEU A 31 17.78 0.05 -6.05
CA LEU A 31 17.08 -0.95 -6.86
C LEU A 31 15.81 -0.37 -7.50
N LEU A 32 15.02 0.39 -6.75
CA LEU A 32 13.80 1.00 -7.28
C LEU A 32 14.11 2.04 -8.38
N HIS A 33 15.16 2.85 -8.21
CA HIS A 33 15.63 3.76 -9.26
C HIS A 33 16.11 3.01 -10.50
N TYR A 34 16.89 1.94 -10.33
CA TYR A 34 17.35 1.10 -11.43
C TYR A 34 16.17 0.48 -12.20
N LEU A 35 15.20 -0.09 -11.48
CA LEU A 35 13.99 -0.65 -12.10
C LEU A 35 13.24 0.41 -12.90
N SER A 36 13.08 1.62 -12.34
CA SER A 36 12.46 2.75 -13.04
C SER A 36 13.24 3.16 -14.31
N SER A 37 14.58 3.22 -14.24
CA SER A 37 15.40 3.66 -15.38
C SER A 37 15.39 2.69 -16.56
N ILE A 38 15.12 1.40 -16.32
CA ILE A 38 14.96 0.39 -17.38
C ILE A 38 13.50 0.15 -17.77
N GLY A 39 12.57 1.03 -17.36
CA GLY A 39 11.14 0.92 -17.69
C GLY A 39 10.42 -0.21 -16.97
N ARG A 40 10.97 -0.73 -15.86
CA ARG A 40 10.41 -1.80 -15.03
C ARG A 40 10.07 -1.32 -13.61
N GLY A 41 9.78 -0.03 -13.45
CA GLY A 41 9.37 0.55 -12.17
C GLY A 41 8.13 -0.16 -11.61
N PRO A 42 7.99 -0.27 -10.29
CA PRO A 42 6.86 -0.98 -9.70
C PRO A 42 5.55 -0.20 -9.89
N VAL A 43 4.47 -0.93 -10.17
CA VAL A 43 3.11 -0.36 -10.24
C VAL A 43 2.54 -0.14 -8.83
N VAL A 44 2.94 -0.99 -7.88
CA VAL A 44 2.56 -0.93 -6.46
C VAL A 44 3.81 -1.07 -5.60
N PHE A 45 3.91 -0.24 -4.58
CA PHE A 45 4.89 -0.37 -3.50
C PHE A 45 4.15 -0.52 -2.17
N CYS A 46 4.60 -1.44 -1.31
CA CYS A 46 4.00 -1.64 0.01
C CYS A 46 5.09 -1.88 1.06
N ASP A 47 5.08 -1.06 2.10
CA ASP A 47 5.94 -1.14 3.29
C ASP A 47 5.12 -1.72 4.45
N PHE A 48 5.43 -2.92 4.94
CA PHE A 48 4.62 -3.64 5.93
C PHE A 48 5.07 -3.37 7.37
N HIS A 49 4.13 -2.99 8.23
CA HIS A 49 4.35 -2.53 9.61
C HIS A 49 3.32 -3.13 10.58
N GLY A 50 3.65 -3.02 11.87
CA GLY A 50 2.72 -3.30 12.97
C GLY A 50 2.26 -2.02 13.66
N HIS A 51 0.97 -1.96 14.00
CA HIS A 51 0.34 -0.76 14.55
C HIS A 51 -0.17 -0.98 15.97
N SER A 52 0.25 -0.14 16.92
CA SER A 52 0.04 -0.39 18.35
C SER A 52 -1.26 0.18 18.95
N GLN A 53 -2.08 0.88 18.17
CA GLN A 53 -3.26 1.61 18.69
C GLN A 53 -4.57 1.24 17.98
N LYS A 54 -4.62 1.41 16.66
CA LYS A 54 -5.78 1.02 15.83
C LYS A 54 -5.90 -0.50 15.73
N LYS A 55 -7.13 -0.99 15.63
CA LYS A 55 -7.49 -2.38 15.34
C LYS A 55 -7.50 -2.66 13.83
N ASN A 56 -7.53 -3.94 13.46
CA ASN A 56 -7.60 -4.45 12.07
C ASN A 56 -6.32 -4.19 11.27
N VAL A 57 -6.35 -4.51 9.97
CA VAL A 57 -5.32 -4.19 8.99
C VAL A 57 -5.81 -3.05 8.09
N PHE A 58 -4.95 -2.08 7.79
CA PHE A 58 -5.30 -0.96 6.91
C PHE A 58 -4.07 -0.41 6.17
N LEU A 59 -4.32 0.42 5.16
CA LEU A 59 -3.27 1.08 4.37
C LEU A 59 -3.20 2.58 4.68
N TYR A 60 -1.99 3.08 4.82
CA TYR A 60 -1.71 4.49 4.62
C TYR A 60 -1.16 4.71 3.21
N GLY A 61 -1.72 5.62 2.43
CA GLY A 61 -1.29 5.95 1.05
C GLY A 61 -0.90 7.42 0.89
N CYS A 62 -0.82 7.95 -0.33
CA CYS A 62 -0.45 9.34 -0.57
C CYS A 62 -1.43 10.03 -1.52
N SER A 63 -1.97 11.17 -1.10
CA SER A 63 -2.80 12.07 -1.89
C SER A 63 -2.37 13.50 -1.66
N MET A 64 -1.98 14.17 -2.75
CA MET A 64 -1.68 15.59 -2.76
C MET A 64 -2.94 16.40 -2.48
N LYS A 65 -4.10 15.99 -3.00
CA LYS A 65 -5.37 16.68 -2.77
C LYS A 65 -5.79 16.65 -1.30
N GLU A 66 -5.74 15.49 -0.64
CA GLU A 66 -6.02 15.37 0.80
C GLU A 66 -5.06 16.21 1.63
N THR A 67 -3.78 16.25 1.23
CA THR A 67 -2.72 16.97 1.95
C THR A 67 -2.88 18.49 1.83
N LEU A 68 -3.19 19.00 0.64
CA LEU A 68 -3.46 20.43 0.43
C LEU A 68 -4.74 20.89 1.11
N TRP A 69 -5.80 20.06 1.05
CA TRP A 69 -7.04 20.33 1.75
C TRP A 69 -6.84 20.50 3.26
N GLN A 70 -6.09 19.58 3.89
CA GLN A 70 -5.83 19.68 5.33
C GLN A 70 -4.94 20.89 5.69
N ALA A 71 -4.05 21.31 4.80
CA ALA A 71 -3.24 22.50 4.99
C ALA A 71 -4.03 23.82 4.86
N GLY A 72 -5.32 23.77 4.55
CA GLY A 72 -6.15 24.97 4.31
C GLY A 72 -5.81 25.67 3.00
N CYS A 73 -5.04 25.03 2.12
CA CYS A 73 -4.76 25.55 0.78
C CYS A 73 -5.96 25.24 -0.11
N THR A 74 -6.74 26.27 -0.48
CA THR A 74 -7.82 26.13 -1.45
C THR A 74 -7.23 25.84 -2.83
N VAL A 75 -7.31 24.58 -3.26
CA VAL A 75 -7.01 24.20 -4.64
C VAL A 75 -8.27 24.41 -5.47
N ASP A 76 -8.72 25.66 -5.56
CA ASP A 76 -9.83 26.03 -6.45
C ASP A 76 -9.28 26.15 -7.87
N GLY A 77 -9.23 25.01 -8.57
CA GLY A 77 -8.95 25.02 -10.00
C GLY A 77 -9.06 23.64 -10.68
N PRO A 78 -9.45 23.60 -11.96
CA PRO A 78 -9.45 22.40 -12.80
C PRO A 78 -8.03 21.85 -13.12
N ALA A 79 -7.00 22.31 -12.41
CA ALA A 79 -5.59 22.08 -12.75
C ALA A 79 -4.93 20.90 -12.01
N LEU A 80 -5.43 20.47 -10.84
CA LEU A 80 -4.87 19.33 -10.12
C LEU A 80 -5.65 18.05 -10.45
N VAL A 81 -5.32 17.44 -11.60
CA VAL A 81 -5.82 16.10 -11.96
C VAL A 81 -4.98 15.08 -11.20
N GLU A 82 -5.46 14.68 -10.02
CA GLU A 82 -4.86 13.59 -9.25
C GLU A 82 -5.45 12.24 -9.70
N ASP A 83 -4.57 11.30 -10.04
CA ASP A 83 -4.97 9.92 -10.28
C ASP A 83 -5.45 9.26 -8.97
N VAL A 84 -6.75 9.01 -8.87
CA VAL A 84 -7.39 8.38 -7.70
C VAL A 84 -7.22 6.85 -7.65
N SER A 85 -6.45 6.27 -8.57
CA SER A 85 -6.20 4.83 -8.67
C SER A 85 -5.55 4.21 -7.43
N TYR A 86 -4.90 5.04 -6.59
CA TYR A 86 -4.36 4.64 -5.29
C TYR A 86 -5.42 4.15 -4.28
N ARG A 87 -6.72 4.35 -4.57
CA ARG A 87 -7.81 3.79 -3.74
C ARG A 87 -8.27 2.41 -4.17
N MET A 88 -7.87 1.94 -5.35
CA MET A 88 -8.42 0.70 -5.91
C MET A 88 -7.98 -0.53 -5.11
N LEU A 89 -6.69 -0.67 -4.81
CA LEU A 89 -6.20 -1.80 -4.03
C LEU A 89 -6.83 -1.85 -2.62
N PRO A 90 -6.85 -0.75 -1.83
CA PRO A 90 -7.59 -0.73 -0.56
C PRO A 90 -9.06 -1.18 -0.69
N LYS A 91 -9.80 -0.72 -1.71
CA LYS A 91 -11.19 -1.13 -1.94
C LYS A 91 -11.34 -2.61 -2.31
N ILE A 92 -10.38 -3.16 -3.04
CA ILE A 92 -10.34 -4.60 -3.37
C ILE A 92 -10.11 -5.38 -2.09
N LEU A 93 -9.12 -5.00 -1.28
CA LEU A 93 -8.80 -5.69 -0.02
C LEU A 93 -9.95 -5.66 0.99
N ASP A 94 -10.70 -4.56 1.06
CA ASP A 94 -11.88 -4.43 1.94
C ASP A 94 -12.99 -5.43 1.60
N LYS A 95 -13.04 -5.89 0.34
CA LYS A 95 -13.96 -6.95 -0.10
C LYS A 95 -13.39 -8.36 0.06
N LEU A 96 -12.07 -8.50 0.00
CA LEU A 96 -11.40 -9.80 -0.01
C LEU A 96 -11.03 -10.29 1.39
N ALA A 97 -10.39 -9.41 2.17
CA ALA A 97 -9.67 -9.78 3.38
C ALA A 97 -10.53 -9.46 4.61
N PRO A 98 -10.95 -10.47 5.41
CA PRO A 98 -11.82 -10.22 6.56
C PRO A 98 -11.18 -9.30 7.62
N ALA A 99 -9.85 -9.34 7.73
CA ALA A 99 -9.06 -8.51 8.63
C ALA A 99 -8.84 -7.07 8.15
N PHE A 100 -9.07 -6.77 6.86
CA PHE A 100 -8.79 -5.46 6.29
C PHE A 100 -9.95 -4.48 6.48
N THR A 101 -9.66 -3.20 6.69
CA THR A 101 -10.69 -2.17 6.76
C THR A 101 -10.30 -0.90 6.00
N MET A 102 -11.12 -0.56 5.00
CA MET A 102 -10.97 0.67 4.23
C MET A 102 -11.18 1.92 5.10
N ASN A 103 -12.06 1.85 6.09
CA ASN A 103 -12.41 2.98 6.94
C ASN A 103 -11.25 3.50 7.79
N SER A 104 -10.27 2.65 8.12
CA SER A 104 -9.08 3.07 8.85
C SER A 104 -7.94 3.57 7.95
N CYS A 105 -8.09 3.43 6.63
CA CYS A 105 -7.10 3.91 5.67
C CYS A 105 -7.05 5.45 5.64
N SER A 106 -5.88 6.00 5.37
CA SER A 106 -5.67 7.44 5.19
C SER A 106 -4.64 7.70 4.11
N PHE A 107 -4.86 8.70 3.25
CA PHE A 107 -3.95 9.04 2.16
C PHE A 107 -3.28 10.40 2.39
N LEU A 108 -3.53 10.99 3.55
CA LEU A 108 -2.87 12.21 3.99
C LEU A 108 -1.36 11.99 4.18
N VAL A 109 -0.57 12.96 3.71
CA VAL A 109 0.88 13.02 3.92
C VAL A 109 1.23 14.11 4.93
N GLU A 110 1.50 13.70 6.17
CA GLU A 110 1.99 14.61 7.20
C GLU A 110 3.47 14.97 6.98
N LYS A 111 3.86 16.21 7.32
CA LYS A 111 5.26 16.68 7.21
C LYS A 111 6.25 15.78 7.95
N SER A 112 5.87 15.25 9.12
CA SER A 112 6.67 14.33 9.93
C SER A 112 6.93 12.97 9.26
N ARG A 113 6.18 12.63 8.21
CA ARG A 113 6.28 11.39 7.45
C ARG A 113 6.94 11.59 6.08
N ALA A 114 7.42 12.80 5.78
CA ALA A 114 7.99 13.14 4.47
C ALA A 114 9.23 12.31 4.07
N SER A 115 9.89 11.67 5.05
CA SER A 115 11.06 10.82 4.86
C SER A 115 10.80 9.33 5.03
N THR A 116 9.53 8.89 5.02
CA THR A 116 9.17 7.46 5.01
C THR A 116 9.29 6.85 3.63
N ALA A 117 9.41 5.52 3.58
CA ALA A 117 9.46 4.74 2.36
C ALA A 117 8.31 5.09 1.41
N ARG A 118 7.08 4.95 1.91
CA ARG A 118 5.85 5.24 1.18
C ARG A 118 5.88 6.60 0.48
N VAL A 119 6.25 7.66 1.22
CA VAL A 119 6.20 9.04 0.71
C VAL A 119 7.33 9.31 -0.28
N VAL A 120 8.53 8.80 -0.01
CA VAL A 120 9.68 8.95 -0.91
C VAL A 120 9.44 8.21 -2.22
N VAL A 121 8.96 6.96 -2.17
CA VAL A 121 8.68 6.17 -3.37
C VAL A 121 7.54 6.80 -4.19
N TRP A 122 6.49 7.31 -3.54
CA TRP A 122 5.44 8.05 -4.21
C TRP A 122 5.97 9.30 -4.94
N ARG A 123 6.74 10.14 -4.24
CA ARG A 123 7.15 11.46 -4.73
C ARG A 123 8.33 11.40 -5.70
N GLU A 124 9.35 10.61 -5.42
CA GLU A 124 10.61 10.59 -6.20
C GLU A 124 10.59 9.56 -7.33
N MET A 125 9.75 8.52 -7.23
CA MET A 125 9.68 7.43 -8.23
C MET A 125 8.34 7.41 -8.98
N GLY A 126 7.38 8.25 -8.61
CA GLY A 126 6.10 8.38 -9.31
C GLY A 126 5.15 7.20 -9.10
N VAL A 127 5.36 6.38 -8.07
CA VAL A 127 4.51 5.21 -7.81
C VAL A 127 3.23 5.65 -7.09
N SER A 128 2.14 5.87 -7.84
CA SER A 128 0.86 6.34 -7.27
C SER A 128 0.32 5.43 -6.17
N ARG A 129 0.46 4.11 -6.35
CA ARG A 129 0.01 3.08 -5.39
C ARG A 129 1.14 2.70 -4.43
N SER A 130 1.67 3.70 -3.74
CA SER A 130 2.68 3.52 -2.70
C SER A 130 2.02 3.54 -1.32
N TYR A 131 2.18 2.46 -0.56
CA TYR A 131 1.49 2.27 0.71
C TYR A 131 2.41 1.90 1.86
N THR A 132 1.95 2.18 3.07
CA THR A 132 2.34 1.49 4.29
C THR A 132 1.17 0.63 4.72
N MET A 133 1.35 -0.69 4.85
CA MET A 133 0.36 -1.58 5.44
C MET A 133 0.61 -1.70 6.93
N GLU A 134 -0.43 -1.52 7.72
CA GLU A 134 -0.38 -1.49 9.18
C GLU A 134 -1.24 -2.63 9.73
N SER A 135 -0.61 -3.61 10.37
CA SER A 135 -1.30 -4.73 11.04
C SER A 135 -1.36 -4.49 12.55
N SER A 136 -2.56 -4.44 13.10
CA SER A 136 -2.79 -4.12 14.51
C SER A 136 -2.15 -5.11 15.50
N PHE A 137 -1.53 -4.60 16.57
CA PHE A 137 -1.20 -5.37 17.78
C PHE A 137 -2.38 -5.47 18.77
N CYS A 138 -3.45 -4.72 18.53
CA CYS A 138 -4.66 -4.68 19.36
C CYS A 138 -5.74 -5.66 18.88
N GLY A 139 -5.41 -6.54 17.93
CA GLY A 139 -6.30 -7.52 17.34
C GLY A 139 -7.29 -6.94 16.33
N CYS A 140 -8.29 -7.74 15.99
CA CYS A 140 -9.35 -7.42 15.05
C CYS A 140 -10.68 -7.14 15.78
N ASN A 141 -11.50 -6.23 15.25
CA ASN A 141 -12.84 -5.95 15.76
C ASN A 141 -13.94 -6.21 14.73
N GLN A 142 -13.64 -6.90 13.64
CA GLN A 142 -14.58 -7.19 12.57
C GLN A 142 -14.40 -8.62 12.03
N GLY A 143 -15.43 -9.09 11.34
CA GLY A 143 -15.42 -10.37 10.65
C GLY A 143 -15.19 -11.56 11.58
N PRO A 144 -14.69 -12.69 11.05
CA PRO A 144 -14.47 -13.92 11.82
C PRO A 144 -13.41 -13.77 12.91
N TYR A 145 -12.58 -12.73 12.85
CA TYR A 145 -11.50 -12.47 13.81
C TYR A 145 -11.90 -11.49 14.91
N GLN A 146 -13.16 -11.05 14.97
CA GLN A 146 -13.61 -10.08 15.95
C GLN A 146 -13.30 -10.55 17.38
N GLY A 147 -12.54 -9.72 18.11
CA GLY A 147 -12.12 -10.01 19.48
C GLY A 147 -10.84 -10.85 19.59
N LEU A 148 -10.27 -11.30 18.47
CA LEU A 148 -9.05 -12.10 18.43
C LEU A 148 -7.81 -11.25 18.13
N GLN A 149 -6.65 -11.72 18.60
CA GLN A 149 -5.34 -11.19 18.23
C GLN A 149 -4.87 -11.82 16.92
N PHE A 150 -4.10 -11.07 16.13
CA PHE A 150 -3.48 -11.63 14.92
C PHE A 150 -2.32 -12.55 15.30
N GLY A 151 -2.43 -13.82 14.93
CA GLY A 151 -1.33 -14.77 14.90
C GLY A 151 -0.71 -14.86 13.51
N THR A 152 0.23 -15.78 13.35
CA THR A 152 0.91 -16.01 12.07
C THR A 152 -0.07 -16.39 10.97
N SER A 153 -1.05 -17.26 11.26
CA SER A 153 -2.04 -17.72 10.29
C SER A 153 -2.86 -16.58 9.70
N GLU A 154 -3.34 -15.65 10.54
CA GLU A 154 -4.14 -14.51 10.06
C GLU A 154 -3.28 -13.50 9.27
N LEU A 155 -2.01 -13.34 9.63
CA LEU A 155 -1.07 -12.51 8.87
C LEU A 155 -0.72 -13.13 7.51
N GLU A 156 -0.57 -14.45 7.45
CA GLU A 156 -0.36 -15.20 6.21
C GLU A 156 -1.60 -15.13 5.30
N GLU A 157 -2.81 -15.27 5.87
CA GLU A 157 -4.05 -15.07 5.13
C GLU A 157 -4.12 -13.64 4.56
N MET A 158 -3.83 -12.61 5.36
CA MET A 158 -3.79 -11.23 4.88
C MET A 158 -2.77 -11.05 3.75
N GLY A 159 -1.61 -11.70 3.84
CA GLY A 159 -0.61 -11.73 2.76
C GLY A 159 -1.14 -12.40 1.49
N ALA A 160 -1.84 -13.53 1.60
CA ALA A 160 -2.47 -14.21 0.47
C ALA A 160 -3.56 -13.34 -0.18
N MET A 161 -4.39 -12.69 0.63
CA MET A 161 -5.42 -11.76 0.14
C MET A 161 -4.82 -10.51 -0.49
N PHE A 162 -3.66 -10.05 -0.02
CA PHE A 162 -2.90 -8.98 -0.67
C PHE A 162 -2.47 -9.37 -2.07
N CYS A 163 -1.88 -10.56 -2.24
CA CYS A 163 -1.50 -11.09 -3.56
C CYS A 163 -2.70 -11.24 -4.50
N LEU A 164 -3.83 -11.77 -4.00
CA LEU A 164 -5.07 -11.83 -4.77
C LEU A 164 -5.58 -10.43 -5.15
N GLY A 165 -5.49 -9.47 -4.23
CA GLY A 165 -5.85 -8.08 -4.49
C GLY A 165 -5.01 -7.44 -5.59
N LEU A 166 -3.70 -7.72 -5.63
CA LEU A 166 -2.82 -7.29 -6.73
C LEU A 166 -3.23 -7.93 -8.06
N PHE A 167 -3.59 -9.21 -8.05
CA PHE A 167 -4.06 -9.90 -9.24
C PHE A 167 -5.35 -9.29 -9.80
N ILE A 168 -6.34 -9.04 -8.95
CA ILE A 168 -7.60 -8.39 -9.36
C ILE A 168 -7.36 -6.95 -9.84
N LEU A 169 -6.44 -6.23 -9.18
CA LEU A 169 -6.05 -4.89 -9.61
C LEU A 169 -5.49 -4.90 -11.04
N GLU A 170 -4.64 -5.88 -11.37
CA GLU A 170 -4.08 -6.06 -12.71
C GLU A 170 -5.18 -6.43 -13.72
N LEU A 171 -6.10 -7.32 -13.37
CA LEU A 171 -7.22 -7.68 -14.25
C LEU A 171 -8.13 -6.49 -14.57
N LYS A 172 -8.26 -5.52 -13.65
CA LYS A 172 -9.00 -4.27 -13.86
C LYS A 172 -8.20 -3.22 -14.65
N SER A 173 -6.91 -3.44 -14.88
CA SER A 173 -6.08 -2.57 -15.71
C SER A 173 -6.47 -2.70 -17.18
N ALA A 174 -6.49 -1.57 -17.90
CA ALA A 174 -6.75 -1.57 -19.34
C ALA A 174 -5.70 -2.34 -20.16
N SER A 175 -4.55 -2.65 -19.55
CA SER A 175 -3.42 -3.35 -20.17
C SER A 175 -3.39 -4.85 -19.83
N CYS A 176 -4.44 -5.40 -19.24
CA CYS A 176 -4.49 -6.81 -18.85
C CYS A 176 -4.31 -7.74 -20.06
N SER A 177 -3.40 -8.72 -19.94
CA SER A 177 -3.18 -9.70 -21.02
C SER A 177 -4.28 -10.75 -21.05
N HIS A 178 -4.65 -11.20 -22.25
CA HIS A 178 -5.60 -12.30 -22.43
C HIS A 178 -5.18 -13.58 -21.71
N GLU A 179 -3.88 -13.83 -21.58
CA GLU A 179 -3.33 -14.96 -20.84
C GLU A 179 -3.60 -14.85 -19.34
N LEU A 180 -3.51 -13.64 -18.77
CA LEU A 180 -3.81 -13.40 -17.35
C LEU A 180 -5.28 -13.59 -17.05
N LEU A 181 -6.16 -13.12 -17.95
CA LEU A 181 -7.61 -13.35 -17.90
C LEU A 181 -7.96 -14.84 -17.95
N ALA A 182 -7.35 -15.61 -18.86
CA ALA A 182 -7.58 -17.05 -18.95
C ALA A 182 -7.15 -17.78 -17.66
N ARG A 183 -6.00 -17.40 -17.08
CA ARG A 183 -5.53 -17.95 -15.80
C ARG A 183 -6.43 -17.52 -14.63
N ALA A 184 -6.99 -16.31 -14.67
CA ALA A 184 -7.94 -15.84 -13.66
C ALA A 184 -9.17 -16.73 -13.59
N THR A 185 -9.76 -17.10 -14.73
CA THR A 185 -10.94 -17.97 -14.80
C THR A 185 -10.66 -19.37 -14.23
N THR A 186 -9.41 -19.83 -14.27
CA THR A 186 -9.01 -21.12 -13.66
C THR A 186 -8.73 -21.04 -12.16
N LEU A 187 -8.29 -19.90 -11.65
CA LEU A 187 -7.90 -19.71 -10.24
C LEU A 187 -9.04 -19.17 -9.37
N LEU A 188 -9.88 -18.32 -9.95
CA LEU A 188 -11.05 -17.73 -9.34
C LEU A 188 -12.24 -18.33 -10.07
N ASN A 189 -13.09 -19.07 -9.35
CA ASN A 189 -14.37 -19.55 -9.91
C ASN A 189 -15.04 -18.41 -10.70
N ALA A 190 -15.63 -18.73 -11.86
CA ALA A 190 -16.15 -17.71 -12.78
C ALA A 190 -17.10 -16.71 -12.11
N ASP A 191 -17.95 -17.19 -11.19
CA ASP A 191 -18.88 -16.34 -10.43
C ASP A 191 -18.17 -15.34 -9.49
N VAL A 192 -17.04 -15.78 -8.90
CA VAL A 192 -16.21 -14.96 -8.01
C VAL A 192 -15.46 -13.91 -8.83
N LEU A 193 -14.95 -14.30 -9.99
CA LEU A 193 -14.28 -13.40 -10.92
C LEU A 193 -15.23 -12.31 -11.44
N ASP A 194 -16.43 -12.69 -11.88
CA ASP A 194 -17.44 -11.75 -12.36
C ASP A 194 -17.90 -10.78 -11.26
N HIS A 195 -18.09 -11.27 -10.03
CA HIS A 195 -18.41 -10.41 -8.89
C HIS A 195 -17.33 -9.34 -8.65
N TYR A 196 -16.05 -9.69 -8.78
CA TYR A 196 -14.97 -8.73 -8.60
C TYR A 196 -14.75 -7.83 -9.81
N LEU A 197 -15.06 -8.27 -11.03
CA LEU A 197 -14.86 -7.49 -12.25
C LEU A 197 -15.99 -6.50 -12.55
N GLN A 198 -17.20 -6.70 -12.00
CA GLN A 198 -18.29 -5.71 -12.08
C GLN A 198 -17.80 -4.32 -11.61
N ARG A 199 -18.07 -3.31 -12.43
CA ARG A 199 -17.63 -1.91 -12.25
C ARG A 199 -18.46 -1.20 -11.20
#